data_AF-A0A7X3DIZ8-F1
#
_entry.id   AF-A0A7X3DIZ8-F1
#
_cell.length_a   1.000
_cell.length_b   1.000
_cell.length_c   1.000
_cell.angle_alpha   90.00
_cell.angle_beta   90.00
_cell.angle_gamma   90.00
#
_symmetry.space_group_name_H-M   'P 1'
#
loop_
_entity.id
_entity.type
_entity.pdbx_description
1 polymer ?
#
loop_
_entity_poly.entity_id
_entity_poly.type
_entity_poly.pdbx_seq_one_letter_code
_entity_poly.pdbx_strand_id
1 'polypeptide(L)'
;MWKLMGGLLALPVLLVLSVLMIFWGSGDYVRTVQLNWELELPASEGCLYETDSGASFSGDGERYHVLAYADDSGLEETLTEEATPVRSAEVPVTEILDLLAVPADQRPDFSDCRGFTAAHPTDERNRLYLLVNSAGTRLYVVECFF
;
A
#
# COMPACT_ATOMS: atom_id res chain seq x y z
N MET A 1 39.14 18.08 -22.64
CA MET A 1 38.82 17.74 -21.23
C MET A 1 37.35 18.07 -20.89
N TRP A 2 36.36 17.65 -21.70
CA TRP A 2 34.93 17.97 -21.47
C TRP A 2 34.11 16.76 -20.95
N LYS A 3 34.60 15.53 -21.14
CA LYS A 3 33.83 14.31 -20.86
C LYS A 3 33.74 13.89 -19.38
N LEU A 4 34.36 14.62 -18.45
CA LEU A 4 34.39 14.26 -17.02
C LEU A 4 33.50 15.15 -16.13
N MET A 5 32.96 16.27 -16.64
CA MET A 5 32.10 17.17 -15.86
C MET A 5 30.62 16.78 -15.85
N GLY A 6 30.17 15.92 -16.77
CA GLY A 6 28.76 15.49 -16.85
C GLY A 6 28.36 14.47 -15.77
N GLY A 7 29.30 13.68 -15.25
CA GLY A 7 29.03 12.65 -14.24
C GLY A 7 28.91 13.20 -12.81
N LEU A 8 29.54 14.34 -12.51
CA LEU A 8 29.63 14.88 -11.14
C LEU A 8 28.32 15.58 -10.69
N LEU A 9 27.50 16.05 -11.63
CA LEU A 9 26.19 16.64 -11.36
C LEU A 9 25.04 15.63 -11.44
N ALA A 10 25.24 14.48 -12.09
CA ALA A 10 24.19 13.47 -12.24
C ALA A 10 23.79 12.84 -10.91
N LEU A 11 24.76 12.60 -10.02
CA LEU A 11 24.55 11.95 -8.73
C LEU A 11 23.71 12.80 -7.74
N PRO A 12 24.00 14.09 -7.51
CA PRO A 12 23.14 14.93 -6.68
C PRO A 12 21.77 15.17 -7.32
N VAL A 13 21.67 15.25 -8.65
CA VAL A 13 20.38 15.36 -9.34
C VAL A 13 19.55 14.08 -9.17
N LEU A 14 20.16 12.89 -9.31
CA LEU A 14 19.50 11.61 -9.04
C LEU A 14 19.04 11.53 -7.59
N LEU A 15 19.87 11.97 -6.65
CA LEU A 15 19.52 11.95 -5.23
C LEU A 15 18.37 12.91 -4.92
N VAL A 16 18.36 14.11 -5.51
CA VAL A 16 17.23 15.05 -5.42
C VAL A 16 15.98 14.49 -6.07
N LEU A 17 16.08 13.85 -7.24
CA LEU A 17 14.94 13.19 -7.90
C LEU A 17 14.40 12.01 -7.07
N SER A 18 15.29 11.24 -6.43
CA SER A 18 14.92 10.14 -5.52
C SER A 18 14.15 10.68 -4.32
N VAL A 19 14.66 11.76 -3.71
CA VAL A 19 14.01 12.44 -2.59
C VAL A 19 12.68 13.07 -3.02
N LEU A 20 12.59 13.64 -4.23
CA LEU A 20 11.34 14.19 -4.77
C LEU A 20 10.30 13.10 -5.05
N MET A 21 10.70 11.91 -5.50
CA MET A 21 9.78 10.76 -5.64
C MET A 21 9.21 10.33 -4.29
N ILE A 22 10.01 10.37 -3.22
CA ILE A 22 9.54 10.08 -1.85
C ILE A 22 8.44 11.07 -1.41
N PHE A 23 8.51 12.34 -1.82
CA PHE A 23 7.52 13.36 -1.44
C PHE A 23 6.26 13.41 -2.34
N TRP A 24 6.24 12.71 -3.48
CA TRP A 24 5.08 12.68 -4.40
C TRP A 24 4.20 11.41 -4.28
N GLY A 25 4.63 10.39 -3.52
CA GLY A 25 3.97 9.08 -3.51
C GLY A 25 2.64 8.96 -2.75
N SER A 26 2.26 9.94 -1.93
CA SER A 26 1.14 9.76 -0.98
C SER A 26 -0.26 9.75 -1.63
N GLY A 27 -0.45 10.43 -2.76
CA GLY A 27 -1.67 10.30 -3.59
C GLY A 27 -1.55 9.23 -4.69
N ASP A 28 -0.34 8.73 -4.93
CA ASP A 28 -0.01 7.82 -6.04
C ASP A 28 -0.22 6.35 -5.68
N TYR A 29 -0.09 6.01 -4.39
CA TYR A 29 -0.21 4.60 -3.98
C TYR A 29 -1.63 4.04 -4.15
N VAL A 30 -2.69 4.82 -3.92
CA VAL A 30 -4.06 4.38 -4.26
C VAL A 30 -4.14 3.96 -5.71
N ARG A 31 -3.56 4.77 -6.62
CA ARG A 31 -3.56 4.45 -8.05
C ARG A 31 -2.80 3.15 -8.34
N THR A 32 -1.72 2.89 -7.61
CA THR A 32 -0.98 1.62 -7.69
C THR A 32 -1.85 0.44 -7.29
N VAL A 33 -2.58 0.53 -6.17
CA VAL A 33 -3.50 -0.52 -5.71
C VAL A 33 -4.62 -0.75 -6.73
N GLN A 34 -5.22 0.33 -7.24
CA GLN A 34 -6.28 0.24 -8.26
C GLN A 34 -5.78 -0.52 -9.51
N LEU A 35 -4.56 -0.23 -9.97
CA LEU A 35 -4.00 -0.87 -11.16
C LEU A 35 -3.58 -2.33 -10.93
N ASN A 36 -3.02 -2.65 -9.76
CA ASN A 36 -2.57 -4.01 -9.46
C ASN A 36 -3.74 -4.96 -9.21
N TRP A 37 -4.86 -4.46 -8.66
CA TRP A 37 -5.97 -5.28 -8.18
C TRP A 37 -7.30 -5.04 -8.91
N GLU A 38 -7.31 -4.18 -9.93
CA GLU A 38 -8.51 -3.78 -10.69
C GLU A 38 -9.65 -3.29 -9.79
N LEU A 39 -9.31 -2.47 -8.79
CA LEU A 39 -10.26 -1.86 -7.86
C LEU A 39 -10.48 -0.38 -8.19
N GLU A 40 -11.70 0.12 -7.98
CA GLU A 40 -12.03 1.55 -8.16
C GLU A 40 -12.11 2.30 -6.82
N LEU A 41 -11.03 2.30 -6.03
CA LEU A 41 -11.00 2.98 -4.73
C LEU A 41 -11.15 4.52 -4.84
N PRO A 42 -11.83 5.20 -3.90
CA PRO A 42 -11.85 6.66 -3.86
C PRO A 42 -10.44 7.22 -3.62
N ALA A 43 -10.26 8.52 -3.89
CA ALA A 43 -9.00 9.19 -3.63
C ALA A 43 -8.72 9.25 -2.13
N SER A 44 -7.51 8.85 -1.72
CA SER A 44 -7.03 9.04 -0.35
C SER A 44 -6.56 10.49 -0.14
N GLU A 45 -6.62 10.96 1.09
CA GLU A 45 -5.99 12.22 1.52
C GLU A 45 -4.47 12.09 1.68
N GLY A 46 -3.95 10.87 1.82
CA GLY A 46 -2.52 10.58 1.80
C GLY A 46 -2.14 9.23 2.41
N CYS A 47 -0.85 8.93 2.40
CA CYS A 47 -0.24 7.78 3.07
C CYS A 47 0.28 8.21 4.44
N LEU A 48 -0.22 7.58 5.51
CA LEU A 48 0.17 7.81 6.90
C LEU A 48 1.39 6.98 7.30
N TYR A 49 1.52 5.77 6.74
CA TYR A 49 2.59 4.84 7.03
C TYR A 49 2.78 3.88 5.86
N GLU A 50 4.02 3.53 5.56
CA GLU A 50 4.38 2.54 4.55
C GLU A 50 5.62 1.75 4.97
N THR A 51 5.65 0.48 4.59
CA THR A 51 6.84 -0.37 4.66
C THR A 51 6.72 -1.54 3.69
N ASP A 52 7.86 -2.09 3.25
CA ASP A 52 7.93 -3.24 2.36
C ASP A 52 9.11 -4.16 2.73
N SER A 53 9.14 -5.37 2.16
CA SER A 53 10.23 -6.33 2.41
C SER A 53 11.52 -6.03 1.64
N GLY A 54 11.59 -4.88 0.94
CA GLY A 54 12.74 -4.40 0.20
C GLY A 54 12.75 -4.80 -1.27
N ALA A 55 13.84 -4.44 -1.95
CA ALA A 55 13.98 -4.67 -3.38
C ALA A 55 14.16 -6.17 -3.69
N SER A 56 13.35 -6.67 -4.63
CA SER A 56 13.52 -7.98 -5.27
C SER A 56 13.72 -7.82 -6.77
N PHE A 57 14.39 -8.78 -7.40
CA PHE A 57 14.68 -8.72 -8.84
C PHE A 57 13.42 -8.98 -9.70
N SER A 58 12.47 -9.75 -9.18
CA SER A 58 11.21 -10.13 -9.83
C SER A 58 10.03 -9.21 -9.47
N GLY A 59 10.17 -8.34 -8.47
CA GLY A 59 9.07 -7.53 -7.95
C GLY A 59 8.24 -8.21 -6.85
N ASP A 60 8.57 -9.47 -6.52
CA ASP A 60 8.03 -10.23 -5.40
C ASP A 60 8.29 -9.54 -4.06
N GLY A 61 7.42 -9.80 -3.10
CA GLY A 61 7.55 -9.28 -1.75
C GLY A 61 6.22 -8.81 -1.16
N GLU A 62 6.32 -8.35 0.08
CA GLU A 62 5.22 -7.92 0.91
C GLU A 62 5.26 -6.41 1.04
N ARG A 63 4.09 -5.79 1.01
CA ARG A 63 3.93 -4.34 1.14
C ARG A 63 2.81 -4.04 2.11
N TYR A 64 3.01 -3.02 2.91
CA TYR A 64 2.03 -2.55 3.88
C TYR A 64 1.90 -1.04 3.85
N HIS A 65 0.68 -0.54 3.71
CA HIS A 65 0.37 0.88 3.68
C HIS A 65 -0.84 1.19 4.56
N VAL A 66 -0.82 2.38 5.17
CA VAL A 66 -1.94 2.94 5.92
C VAL A 66 -2.36 4.22 5.22
N LEU A 67 -3.54 4.23 4.63
CA LEU A 67 -4.05 5.35 3.84
C LEU A 67 -5.12 6.11 4.60
N ALA A 68 -5.04 7.43 4.56
CA ALA A 68 -6.03 8.34 5.14
C ALA A 68 -7.13 8.66 4.12
N TYR A 69 -8.36 8.73 4.61
CA TYR A 69 -9.55 9.08 3.84
C TYR A 69 -10.39 10.09 4.62
N ALA A 70 -11.05 10.98 3.89
CA ALA A 70 -12.09 11.83 4.45
C ALA A 70 -13.27 10.99 4.96
N ASP A 71 -13.94 11.46 6.01
CA ASP A 71 -15.09 10.79 6.64
C ASP A 71 -16.22 10.48 5.64
N ASP A 72 -16.36 11.25 4.57
CA ASP A 72 -17.40 11.16 3.54
C ASP A 72 -16.89 10.62 2.19
N SER A 73 -15.72 9.97 2.19
CA SER A 73 -15.05 9.47 0.98
C SER A 73 -15.80 8.34 0.25
N GLY A 74 -16.76 7.68 0.90
CA GLY A 74 -17.47 6.52 0.37
C GLY A 74 -16.66 5.22 0.39
N LEU A 75 -15.50 5.21 1.05
CA LEU A 75 -14.56 4.08 1.04
C LEU A 75 -15.22 2.72 1.38
N GLU A 76 -16.00 2.64 2.46
CA GLU A 76 -16.61 1.35 2.85
C GLU A 76 -17.65 0.85 1.85
N GLU A 77 -18.41 1.78 1.24
CA GLU A 77 -19.38 1.46 0.20
C GLU A 77 -18.65 0.89 -1.02
N THR A 78 -17.62 1.59 -1.51
CA THR A 78 -16.78 1.12 -2.61
C THR A 78 -16.17 -0.25 -2.33
N LEU A 79 -15.61 -0.49 -1.14
CA LEU A 79 -15.04 -1.80 -0.79
C LEU A 79 -16.10 -2.90 -0.75
N THR A 80 -17.34 -2.57 -0.40
CA THR A 80 -18.45 -3.53 -0.40
C THR A 80 -18.90 -3.88 -1.82
N GLU A 81 -18.76 -2.96 -2.78
CA GLU A 81 -19.10 -3.16 -4.18
C GLU A 81 -17.97 -3.86 -4.96
N GLU A 82 -16.73 -3.41 -4.78
CA GLU A 82 -15.58 -3.79 -5.62
C GLU A 82 -14.78 -4.97 -5.06
N ALA A 83 -14.86 -5.24 -3.75
CA ALA A 83 -14.03 -6.25 -3.08
C ALA A 83 -14.86 -7.33 -2.36
N THR A 84 -14.21 -8.45 -2.03
CA THR A 84 -14.84 -9.58 -1.35
C THR A 84 -14.62 -9.50 0.17
N PRO A 85 -15.67 -9.52 1.00
CA PRO A 85 -15.52 -9.53 2.45
C PRO A 85 -14.77 -10.77 2.96
N VAL A 86 -13.82 -10.58 3.88
CA VAL A 86 -13.06 -11.64 4.54
C VAL A 86 -13.34 -11.64 6.03
N ARG A 87 -13.73 -12.81 6.56
CA ARG A 87 -14.02 -12.98 8.00
C ARG A 87 -12.79 -13.25 8.87
N SER A 88 -11.67 -13.65 8.28
CA SER A 88 -10.49 -14.12 9.02
C SER A 88 -9.20 -13.65 8.35
N ALA A 89 -8.96 -12.33 8.37
CA ALA A 89 -7.70 -11.74 7.90
C ALA A 89 -6.63 -11.62 9.01
N GLU A 90 -7.01 -11.69 10.28
CA GLU A 90 -6.13 -11.38 11.42
C GLU A 90 -4.83 -12.19 11.44
N VAL A 91 -4.92 -13.53 11.36
CA VAL A 91 -3.75 -14.41 11.36
C VAL A 91 -2.81 -14.13 10.19
N PRO A 92 -3.23 -14.23 8.92
CA PRO A 92 -2.32 -14.00 7.80
C PRO A 92 -1.77 -12.57 7.75
N VAL A 93 -2.58 -11.56 8.10
CA VAL A 93 -2.11 -10.18 8.16
C VAL A 93 -1.06 -10.01 9.26
N THR A 94 -1.28 -10.56 10.45
CA THR A 94 -0.33 -10.45 11.56
C THR A 94 1.03 -11.06 11.21
N GLU A 95 1.05 -12.22 10.54
CA GLU A 95 2.29 -12.85 10.08
C GLU A 95 3.09 -11.93 9.14
N ILE A 96 2.41 -11.25 8.21
CA ILE A 96 3.04 -10.30 7.28
C ILE A 96 3.53 -9.05 8.02
N LEU A 97 2.74 -8.50 8.95
CA LEU A 97 3.13 -7.33 9.74
C LEU A 97 4.33 -7.63 10.65
N ASP A 98 4.44 -8.86 11.15
CA ASP A 98 5.60 -9.33 11.93
C ASP A 98 6.84 -9.45 11.05
N LEU A 99 6.71 -10.03 9.84
CA LEU A 99 7.79 -10.12 8.86
C LEU A 99 8.35 -8.73 8.51
N LEU A 100 7.46 -7.77 8.30
CA LEU A 100 7.79 -6.38 7.97
C LEU A 100 8.22 -5.55 9.20
N ALA A 101 8.23 -6.15 10.40
CA ALA A 101 8.55 -5.48 11.66
C ALA A 101 7.71 -4.21 11.92
N VAL A 102 6.44 -4.23 11.53
CA VAL A 102 5.53 -3.08 11.67
C VAL A 102 5.32 -2.74 13.16
N PRO A 103 5.59 -1.48 13.58
CA PRO A 103 5.38 -1.02 14.94
C PRO A 103 3.92 -1.18 15.40
N ALA A 104 3.71 -1.49 16.68
CA ALA A 104 2.38 -1.79 17.21
C ALA A 104 1.37 -0.64 17.05
N ASP A 105 1.81 0.61 17.09
CA ASP A 105 0.99 1.81 16.92
C ASP A 105 0.56 2.07 15.45
N GLN A 106 1.19 1.38 14.50
CA GLN A 106 0.86 1.44 13.08
C GLN A 106 -0.04 0.30 12.62
N ARG A 107 -0.24 -0.74 13.46
CA ARG A 107 -1.04 -1.92 13.12
C ARG A 107 -2.54 -1.65 13.18
N PRO A 108 -3.37 -2.36 12.39
CA PRO A 108 -4.82 -2.28 12.51
C PRO A 108 -5.28 -2.83 13.86
N ASP A 109 -6.28 -2.18 14.45
CA ASP A 109 -7.09 -2.81 15.49
C ASP A 109 -8.13 -3.72 14.79
N PHE A 110 -7.87 -5.02 14.78
CA PHE A 110 -8.75 -6.00 14.13
C PHE A 110 -10.18 -6.01 14.68
N SER A 111 -10.38 -5.55 15.92
CA SER A 111 -11.72 -5.47 16.51
C SER A 111 -12.54 -4.27 16.00
N ASP A 112 -11.85 -3.24 15.51
CA ASP A 112 -12.43 -2.03 14.91
C ASP A 112 -12.46 -2.08 13.36
N CYS A 113 -11.91 -3.14 12.77
CA CYS A 113 -11.74 -3.23 11.33
C CYS A 113 -12.69 -4.24 10.66
N ARG A 114 -13.11 -3.89 9.45
CA ARG A 114 -13.77 -4.83 8.52
C ARG A 114 -12.79 -5.22 7.41
N GLY A 115 -12.65 -6.53 7.18
CA GLY A 115 -11.71 -7.09 6.22
C GLY A 115 -12.32 -7.36 4.84
N PHE A 116 -11.55 -7.08 3.79
CA PHE A 116 -11.85 -7.36 2.39
C PHE A 116 -10.62 -7.91 1.67
N THR A 117 -10.83 -8.52 0.50
CA THR A 117 -9.79 -9.04 -0.40
C THR A 117 -10.23 -8.90 -1.85
N ALA A 118 -9.28 -8.95 -2.78
CA ALA A 118 -9.52 -9.05 -4.21
C ALA A 118 -8.59 -10.11 -4.81
N ALA A 119 -9.05 -10.79 -5.86
CA ALA A 119 -8.18 -11.68 -6.62
C ALA A 119 -7.27 -10.84 -7.52
N HIS A 120 -6.00 -11.20 -7.60
CA HIS A 120 -5.09 -10.55 -8.55
C HIS A 120 -5.49 -10.95 -9.99
N PRO A 121 -5.48 -10.01 -10.95
CA PRO A 121 -6.01 -10.25 -12.30
C PRO A 121 -5.22 -11.30 -13.09
N THR A 122 -3.94 -11.49 -12.79
CA THR A 122 -3.04 -12.35 -13.60
C THR A 122 -2.33 -13.46 -12.81
N ASP A 123 -2.33 -13.41 -11.48
CA ASP A 123 -1.60 -14.39 -10.65
C ASP A 123 -2.31 -14.66 -9.34
N GLU A 124 -3.02 -15.78 -9.28
CA GLU A 124 -3.81 -16.21 -8.12
C GLU A 124 -2.99 -16.44 -6.84
N ARG A 125 -1.66 -16.51 -6.94
CA ARG A 125 -0.78 -16.66 -5.78
C ARG A 125 -0.67 -15.34 -5.01
N ASN A 126 -0.81 -14.21 -5.69
CA ASN A 126 -0.76 -12.90 -5.07
C ASN A 126 -1.96 -12.70 -4.16
N ARG A 127 -1.75 -12.05 -3.02
CA ARG A 127 -2.79 -11.85 -2.00
C ARG A 127 -2.91 -10.38 -1.64
N LEU A 128 -4.16 -9.95 -1.49
CA LEU A 128 -4.53 -8.63 -0.99
C LEU A 128 -5.36 -8.78 0.27
N TYR A 129 -5.03 -8.03 1.31
CA TYR A 129 -5.92 -7.78 2.42
C TYR A 129 -6.14 -6.27 2.58
N LEU A 130 -7.40 -5.89 2.64
CA LEU A 130 -7.84 -4.52 2.87
C LEU A 130 -8.59 -4.51 4.20
N LEU A 131 -8.14 -3.71 5.17
CA LEU A 131 -8.86 -3.51 6.41
C LEU A 131 -9.26 -2.05 6.53
N VAL A 132 -10.56 -1.80 6.62
CA VAL A 132 -11.10 -0.45 6.84
C VAL A 132 -11.55 -0.33 8.29
N ASN A 133 -11.17 0.76 8.95
CA ASN A 133 -11.63 1.02 10.31
C ASN A 133 -13.10 1.43 10.32
N SER A 134 -13.78 1.30 11.47
CA SER A 134 -15.22 1.57 11.58
C SER A 134 -15.62 3.02 11.23
N ALA A 135 -14.68 3.97 11.31
CA ALA A 135 -14.92 5.36 10.92
C ALA A 135 -14.80 5.60 9.40
N GLY A 136 -14.30 4.64 8.61
CA GLY A 136 -14.10 4.81 7.16
C GLY A 136 -12.93 5.74 6.77
N THR A 137 -12.16 6.19 7.75
CA THR A 137 -11.08 7.18 7.60
C THR A 137 -9.70 6.59 7.35
N ARG A 138 -9.55 5.28 7.58
CA ARG A 138 -8.26 4.59 7.47
C ARG A 138 -8.43 3.27 6.74
N LEU A 139 -7.61 3.07 5.72
CA LEU A 139 -7.46 1.82 5.00
C LEU A 139 -6.06 1.24 5.22
N TYR A 140 -6.00 0.04 5.79
CA TYR A 140 -4.79 -0.75 5.90
C TYR A 140 -4.73 -1.69 4.70
N VAL A 141 -3.72 -1.50 3.85
CA VAL A 141 -3.49 -2.27 2.63
C VAL A 141 -2.30 -3.20 2.86
N VAL A 142 -2.51 -4.50 2.68
CA VAL A 142 -1.46 -5.52 2.78
C VAL A 142 -1.42 -6.29 1.47
N GLU A 143 -0.31 -6.20 0.74
CA GLU A 143 -0.10 -6.91 -0.53
C GLU A 143 1.00 -7.96 -0.37
N CYS A 144 0.84 -9.12 -1.00
CA CYS A 144 1.89 -10.14 -1.15
C CYS A 144 2.00 -10.56 -2.62
N PHE A 145 3.21 -10.46 -3.18
CA PHE A 145 3.53 -10.82 -4.56
C PHE A 145 4.54 -11.99 -4.61
N PHE A 146 4.32 -12.98 -5.49
CA PHE A 146 5.09 -14.23 -5.57
C PHE A 146 5.41 -14.71 -6.99
#